data_AF-A0A962X956-F1
#
_entry.id   AF-A0A962X956-F1
#
_cell.length_a   1.000
_cell.length_b   1.000
_cell.length_c   1.000
_cell.angle_alpha   90.00
_cell.angle_beta   90.00
_cell.angle_gamma   90.00
#
_symmetry.space_group_name_H-M   'P 1'
#
loop_
_entity.id
_entity.type
_entity.pdbx_description
1 polymer ?
#
loop_
_entity_poly.entity_id
_entity_poly.type
_entity_poly.pdbx_seq_one_letter_code
_entity_poly.pdbx_strand_id
1 'polypeptide(L)'
;MMALLQQHTVDTGQIFTSEALEAGWTLTQGQPWLVNALAYESCFRMREGRDRSQPITVERIDQAKENLILRRVTHLGQLADKLREARVRRVIEPMLAGAALGEVPDDDIRYLIDLGLCQMAGGQGLTIANPIYREVLPRMLAFTPQASLPQIAPT
;
A
#
# COMPACT_ATOMS: atom_id res chain seq x y z
N MET A 1 14.87 -0.24 2.31
CA MET A 1 14.27 0.62 3.35
C MET A 1 15.30 1.14 4.34
N MET A 2 16.00 0.27 5.07
CA MET A 2 16.94 0.69 6.10
C MET A 2 18.01 1.67 5.60
N ALA A 3 18.63 1.42 4.44
CA ALA A 3 19.62 2.35 3.86
C ALA A 3 19.06 3.76 3.62
N LEU A 4 17.81 3.88 3.14
CA LEU A 4 17.17 5.17 2.84
C LEU A 4 16.85 5.94 4.13
N LEU A 5 16.34 5.26 5.15
CA LEU A 5 16.01 5.88 6.43
C LEU A 5 17.25 6.22 7.24
N GLN A 6 18.29 5.38 7.17
CA GLN A 6 19.58 5.66 7.78
C GLN A 6 20.23 6.90 7.15
N GLN A 7 20.16 7.05 5.83
CA GLN A 7 20.64 8.26 5.15
C GLN A 7 19.91 9.51 5.67
N HIS A 8 18.58 9.45 5.81
CA HIS A 8 17.81 10.55 6.39
C HIS A 8 18.27 10.90 7.82
N THR A 9 18.48 9.90 8.67
CA THR A 9 18.97 10.12 10.03
C THR A 9 20.36 10.76 10.05
N VAL A 10 21.27 10.32 9.18
CA VAL A 10 22.61 10.91 9.04
C VAL A 10 22.52 12.37 8.57
N ASP A 11 21.69 12.67 7.58
CA ASP A 11 21.61 14.00 6.97
C ASP A 11 20.84 15.02 7.83
N THR A 12 19.89 14.57 8.63
CA THR A 12 18.95 15.45 9.33
C THR A 12 19.07 15.41 10.86
N GLY A 13 19.73 14.39 11.40
CA GLY A 13 19.76 14.10 12.84
C GLY A 13 18.44 13.52 13.39
N GLN A 14 17.39 13.42 12.58
CA GLN A 14 16.11 12.88 13.01
C GLN A 14 16.14 11.35 12.99
N ILE A 15 15.94 10.76 14.17
CA ILE A 15 15.94 9.31 14.34
C ILE A 15 14.55 8.71 14.07
N PHE A 16 14.53 7.43 13.70
CA PHE A 16 13.36 6.58 13.72
C PHE A 16 13.46 5.64 14.91
N THR A 17 12.36 5.38 15.61
CA THR A 17 12.36 4.30 16.62
C THR A 17 12.47 2.94 15.93
N SER A 18 13.01 1.95 16.62
CA SER A 18 13.16 0.59 16.08
C SER A 18 11.82 0.00 15.63
N GLU A 19 10.78 0.25 16.42
CA GLU A 19 9.40 -0.19 16.15
C GLU A 19 8.82 0.52 14.92
N ALA A 20 9.15 1.81 14.71
CA ALA A 20 8.71 2.54 13.52
C ALA A 20 9.35 1.97 12.24
N LEU A 21 10.62 1.55 12.31
CA LEU A 21 11.31 0.88 11.21
C LEU A 21 10.67 -0.48 10.90
N GLU A 22 10.36 -1.26 11.92
CA GLU A 22 9.70 -2.57 11.78
C GLU A 22 8.28 -2.44 11.23
N ALA A 23 7.49 -1.49 11.73
CA ALA A 23 6.16 -1.18 11.24
C ALA A 23 6.21 -0.76 9.77
N GLY A 24 7.12 0.15 9.42
CA GLY A 24 7.31 0.58 8.04
C GLY A 24 7.74 -0.55 7.11
N TRP A 25 8.62 -1.46 7.55
CA TRP A 25 8.98 -2.65 6.76
C TRP A 25 7.79 -3.57 6.58
N THR A 26 7.05 -3.85 7.65
CA THR A 26 5.86 -4.72 7.65
C THR A 26 4.80 -4.21 6.68
N LEU A 27 4.50 -2.90 6.72
CA LEU A 27 3.50 -2.26 5.88
C LEU A 27 3.86 -2.27 4.40
N THR A 28 5.15 -2.20 4.07
CA THR A 28 5.61 -2.02 2.69
C THR A 28 6.15 -3.31 2.05
N GLN A 29 6.53 -4.29 2.87
CA GLN A 29 7.26 -5.51 2.48
C GLN A 29 8.45 -5.20 1.55
N GLY A 30 9.12 -4.06 1.78
CA GLY A 30 10.29 -3.65 1.03
C GLY A 30 10.02 -3.05 -0.36
N GLN A 31 8.77 -2.84 -0.75
CA GLN A 31 8.45 -2.28 -2.06
C GLN A 31 9.02 -0.84 -2.19
N PRO A 32 9.93 -0.57 -3.14
CA PRO A 32 10.74 0.66 -3.13
C PRO A 32 9.92 1.95 -3.11
N TRP A 33 8.85 1.99 -3.90
CA TRP A 33 8.02 3.19 -4.00
C TRP A 33 7.20 3.42 -2.71
N LEU A 34 6.66 2.36 -2.07
CA LEU A 34 5.91 2.47 -0.83
C LEU A 34 6.81 2.94 0.30
N VAL A 35 8.01 2.35 0.39
CA VAL A 35 9.03 2.74 1.36
C VAL A 35 9.33 4.24 1.22
N ASN A 36 9.56 4.70 -0.02
CA ASN A 36 9.84 6.11 -0.28
C ASN A 36 8.64 7.02 0.04
N ALA A 37 7.43 6.62 -0.36
CA ALA A 37 6.22 7.39 -0.11
C ALA A 37 5.92 7.52 1.39
N LEU A 38 6.10 6.44 2.15
CA LEU A 38 5.88 6.41 3.59
C LEU A 38 6.91 7.27 4.33
N ALA A 39 8.18 7.17 3.96
CA ALA A 39 9.25 8.03 4.49
C ALA A 39 9.02 9.50 4.15
N TYR A 40 8.62 9.79 2.91
CA TYR A 40 8.35 11.16 2.48
C TYR A 40 7.19 11.78 3.25
N GLU A 41 6.09 11.02 3.39
CA GLU A 41 4.92 11.50 4.12
C GLU A 41 5.25 11.74 5.60
N SER A 42 5.95 10.80 6.25
CA SER A 42 6.25 10.85 7.69
C SER A 42 7.31 11.89 8.06
N CYS A 43 8.28 12.19 7.19
CA CYS A 43 9.37 13.13 7.52
C CYS A 43 9.17 14.54 6.95
N PHE A 44 8.54 14.68 5.78
CA PHE A 44 8.51 15.96 5.06
C PHE A 44 7.11 16.52 4.91
N ARG A 45 6.11 15.66 4.65
CA ARG A 45 4.77 16.13 4.33
C ARG A 45 3.95 16.44 5.57
N MET A 46 3.89 15.53 6.53
CA MET A 46 3.25 15.74 7.84
C MET A 46 3.98 16.83 8.63
N ARG A 47 3.24 17.69 9.33
CA ARG A 47 3.84 18.84 10.04
C ARG A 47 4.68 18.36 11.23
N GLU A 48 4.17 17.36 11.93
CA GLU A 48 4.76 16.68 13.08
C GLU A 48 6.09 16.02 12.72
N GLY A 49 6.23 15.55 11.48
CA GLY A 49 7.44 14.97 10.93
C GLY A 49 8.56 15.97 10.65
N ARG A 50 8.23 17.26 10.46
CA ARG A 50 9.20 18.30 10.12
C ARG A 50 10.02 18.76 11.32
N ASP A 51 9.53 18.52 12.54
CA ASP A 51 10.31 18.75 13.75
C ASP A 51 11.31 17.61 13.94
N ARG A 52 12.56 17.89 13.56
CA ARG A 52 13.67 16.94 13.59
C ARG A 52 14.17 16.61 15.00
N SER A 53 13.78 17.41 16.00
CA SER A 53 14.08 17.10 17.41
C SER A 53 13.26 15.94 17.94
N GLN A 54 12.14 15.63 17.27
CA GLN A 54 11.23 14.56 17.66
C GLN A 54 11.45 13.30 16.80
N PRO A 55 11.55 12.12 17.42
CA PRO A 55 11.74 10.86 16.69
C PRO A 55 10.51 10.53 15.83
N ILE A 56 10.73 9.82 14.72
CA ILE A 56 9.63 9.21 13.97
C ILE A 56 9.20 7.92 14.67
N THR A 57 7.97 7.89 15.18
CA THR A 57 7.37 6.77 15.93
C THR A 57 6.43 5.93 15.06
N VAL A 58 5.96 4.80 15.60
CA VAL A 58 4.98 3.93 14.93
C VAL A 58 3.71 4.70 14.59
N GLU A 59 3.20 5.52 15.51
CA GLU A 59 1.98 6.30 15.31
C GLU A 59 2.12 7.28 14.13
N ARG A 60 3.32 7.85 13.94
CA ARG A 60 3.60 8.71 12.79
C ARG A 60 3.62 7.93 11.49
N ILE A 61 4.16 6.71 11.51
CA ILE A 61 4.16 5.81 10.35
C ILE A 61 2.73 5.38 9.99
N ASP A 62 1.91 5.02 10.98
CA ASP A 62 0.51 4.66 10.76
C ASP A 62 -0.29 5.84 10.21
N GLN A 63 -0.10 7.04 10.77
CA GLN A 63 -0.75 8.24 10.24
C GLN A 63 -0.29 8.57 8.82
N ALA A 64 0.99 8.36 8.50
CA ALA A 64 1.50 8.51 7.15
C ALA A 64 0.85 7.51 6.18
N LYS A 65 0.72 6.24 6.59
CA LYS A 65 0.01 5.20 5.84
C LYS A 65 -1.44 5.62 5.55
N GLU A 66 -2.20 6.05 6.56
CA GLU A 66 -3.58 6.52 6.37
C GLU A 66 -3.66 7.71 5.40
N ASN A 67 -2.75 8.68 5.51
CA ASN A 67 -2.69 9.82 4.60
C ASN A 67 -2.43 9.39 3.14
N LEU A 68 -1.55 8.41 2.92
CA LEU A 68 -1.26 7.88 1.58
C LEU A 68 -2.49 7.20 0.97
N ILE A 69 -3.21 6.40 1.77
CA ILE A 69 -4.43 5.69 1.36
C ILE A 69 -5.54 6.69 1.03
N LEU A 70 -5.82 7.64 1.92
CA LEU A 70 -6.87 8.64 1.76
C LEU A 70 -6.64 9.53 0.54
N ARG A 71 -5.40 9.96 0.32
CA ARG A 71 -5.07 10.89 -0.77
C ARG A 71 -4.93 10.22 -2.12
N ARG A 72 -4.95 8.87 -2.19
CA ARG A 72 -4.69 8.10 -3.41
C ARG A 72 -3.47 8.65 -4.15
N VAL A 73 -2.31 8.63 -3.50
CA VAL A 73 -1.06 9.11 -4.12
C VAL A 73 -0.92 8.57 -5.54
N THR A 74 -0.35 9.35 -6.46
CA THR A 74 -0.41 9.11 -7.92
C THR A 74 -0.16 7.66 -8.33
N HIS A 75 0.76 6.96 -7.65
CA HIS A 75 1.04 5.55 -7.92
C HIS A 75 -0.07 4.58 -7.47
N LEU A 76 -0.75 4.84 -6.34
CA LEU A 76 -2.01 4.16 -6.00
C LEU A 76 -3.13 4.52 -6.99
N GLY A 77 -3.09 5.71 -7.59
CA GLY A 77 -3.98 6.07 -8.71
C GLY A 77 -3.77 5.18 -9.93
N GLN A 78 -2.51 4.95 -10.34
CA GLN A 78 -2.16 4.05 -11.46
C GLN A 78 -2.60 2.60 -11.20
N LEU A 79 -2.54 2.16 -9.94
CA LEU A 79 -3.10 0.87 -9.54
C LEU A 79 -4.60 0.78 -9.84
N ALA A 80 -5.35 1.88 -9.80
CA ALA A 80 -6.79 1.88 -10.06
C ALA A 80 -7.09 1.49 -11.50
N ASP A 81 -6.29 2.02 -12.43
CA ASP A 81 -6.43 1.70 -13.84
C ASP A 81 -6.08 0.24 -14.10
N LYS A 82 -5.04 -0.28 -13.43
CA LYS A 82 -4.68 -1.71 -13.48
C LYS A 82 -5.75 -2.63 -12.91
N LEU A 83 -6.46 -2.20 -11.85
CA LEU A 83 -7.58 -2.94 -11.30
C LEU A 83 -8.80 -3.00 -12.22
N ARG A 84 -8.86 -2.23 -13.31
CA ARG A 84 -9.94 -2.38 -14.32
C ARG A 84 -9.67 -3.52 -15.29
N GLU A 85 -8.42 -3.98 -15.42
CA GLU A 85 -8.07 -5.08 -16.30
C GLU A 85 -8.73 -6.38 -15.81
N ALA A 86 -9.51 -7.04 -16.68
CA ALA A 86 -10.20 -8.29 -16.34
C ALA A 86 -9.24 -9.35 -15.79
N ARG A 87 -8.00 -9.35 -16.30
CA ARG A 87 -6.95 -10.26 -15.87
C ARG A 87 -6.48 -10.08 -14.43
N VAL A 88 -6.52 -8.85 -13.92
CA VAL A 88 -6.16 -8.51 -12.55
C VAL A 88 -7.34 -8.83 -11.62
N ARG A 89 -8.55 -8.42 -12.02
CA ARG A 89 -9.78 -8.63 -11.23
C ARG A 89 -10.06 -10.09 -10.94
N ARG A 90 -9.91 -10.98 -11.94
CA ARG A 90 -10.16 -12.43 -11.77
C ARG A 90 -9.31 -13.09 -10.69
N VAL A 91 -8.19 -12.49 -10.30
CA VAL A 91 -7.31 -13.00 -9.24
C VAL A 91 -7.53 -12.24 -7.94
N ILE A 92 -7.56 -10.91 -8.00
CA ILE A 92 -7.67 -10.06 -6.80
C ILE A 92 -9.04 -10.20 -6.13
N GLU A 93 -10.15 -10.29 -6.88
CA GLU A 93 -11.49 -10.37 -6.29
C GLU A 93 -11.69 -11.63 -5.44
N PRO A 94 -11.39 -12.87 -5.91
CA PRO A 94 -11.45 -14.07 -5.08
C PRO A 94 -10.53 -13.99 -3.86
N MET A 95 -9.32 -13.46 -4.02
CA MET A 95 -8.37 -13.31 -2.91
C MET A 95 -8.90 -12.39 -1.80
N LEU A 96 -9.55 -11.27 -2.17
CA LEU A 96 -10.16 -10.36 -1.21
C LEU A 96 -11.44 -10.93 -0.57
N ALA A 97 -12.16 -11.78 -1.30
CA ALA A 97 -13.32 -12.51 -0.77
C ALA A 97 -12.93 -13.71 0.12
N GLY A 98 -11.64 -14.04 0.23
CA GLY A 98 -11.17 -15.25 0.93
C GLY A 98 -11.59 -16.54 0.23
N ALA A 99 -11.95 -16.48 -1.05
CA ALA A 99 -12.34 -17.62 -1.85
C ALA A 99 -11.11 -18.28 -2.48
N ALA A 100 -11.21 -19.59 -2.75
CA ALA A 100 -10.20 -20.27 -3.53
C ALA A 100 -10.09 -19.64 -4.94
N LEU A 101 -8.86 -19.48 -5.43
CA LEU A 101 -8.63 -19.16 -6.83
C LEU A 101 -9.15 -20.35 -7.65
N GLY A 102 -10.12 -20.09 -8.54
CA GLY A 102 -10.59 -21.10 -9.50
C GLY A 102 -9.56 -21.36 -10.59
N GLU A 103 -10.00 -21.74 -11.78
CA GLU A 103 -9.12 -21.87 -12.94
C GLU A 103 -8.69 -20.47 -13.42
N VAL A 104 -7.52 -20.03 -12.95
CA VAL A 104 -6.87 -18.79 -13.38
C VAL A 104 -5.64 -19.15 -14.21
N PRO A 105 -5.42 -18.53 -15.39
CA PRO A 105 -4.19 -18.73 -16.14
C PRO A 105 -2.94 -18.32 -15.35
N ASP A 106 -1.91 -19.16 -15.41
CA ASP A 106 -0.62 -18.92 -14.76
C ASP A 106 0.00 -17.56 -15.12
N ASP A 107 -0.18 -17.11 -16.35
CA ASP A 107 0.33 -15.83 -16.85
C ASP A 107 -0.27 -14.62 -16.13
N ASP A 108 -1.48 -14.73 -15.58
CA ASP A 108 -2.09 -13.66 -14.79
C ASP A 108 -1.55 -13.60 -13.38
N ILE A 109 -1.29 -14.77 -12.80
CA ILE A 109 -0.62 -14.89 -11.51
C ILE A 109 0.78 -14.29 -11.62
N ARG A 110 1.54 -14.68 -12.64
CA ARG A 110 2.88 -14.13 -12.92
C ARG A 110 2.83 -12.62 -13.13
N TYR A 111 1.88 -12.13 -13.93
CA TYR A 111 1.72 -10.68 -14.15
C TYR A 111 1.47 -9.91 -12.85
N LEU A 112 0.67 -10.44 -11.92
CA LEU A 112 0.43 -9.80 -10.63
C LEU A 112 1.67 -9.81 -9.72
N ILE A 113 2.48 -10.86 -9.80
CA ILE A 113 3.77 -10.96 -9.11
C ILE A 113 4.76 -9.94 -9.70
N ASP A 114 4.84 -9.85 -11.02
CA ASP A 114 5.72 -8.91 -11.73
C ASP A 114 5.31 -7.45 -11.48
N LEU A 115 4.01 -7.19 -11.37
CA LEU A 115 3.48 -5.89 -10.95
C LEU A 115 3.76 -5.59 -9.45
N GLY A 116 4.18 -6.59 -8.68
CA GLY A 116 4.41 -6.46 -7.23
C GLY A 116 3.13 -6.27 -6.42
N LEU A 117 1.98 -6.73 -6.93
CA LEU A 117 0.68 -6.70 -6.23
C LEU A 117 0.43 -7.97 -5.44
N CYS A 118 0.97 -9.09 -5.92
CA CYS A 118 0.93 -10.37 -5.24
C CYS A 118 2.36 -10.91 -5.03
N GLN A 119 2.48 -11.86 -4.11
CA GLN A 119 3.70 -12.64 -3.91
C GLN A 119 3.34 -14.08 -3.55
N MET A 120 4.31 -14.99 -3.71
CA MET A 120 4.16 -16.36 -3.20
C MET A 120 4.59 -16.38 -1.73
N ALA A 121 3.65 -16.64 -0.82
CA ALA A 121 3.95 -16.87 0.58
C ALA A 121 4.32 -18.34 0.78
N GLY A 122 5.48 -18.58 1.42
CA GLY A 122 5.97 -19.94 1.68
C GLY A 122 4.93 -20.80 2.39
N GLY A 123 4.40 -21.81 1.69
CA GLY A 123 3.39 -22.73 2.22
C GLY A 123 1.93 -22.24 2.22
N GLN A 124 1.66 -20.97 1.87
CA GLN A 124 0.30 -20.40 1.86
C GLN A 124 -0.21 -20.01 0.46
N GLY A 125 0.60 -20.24 -0.58
CA GLY A 125 0.23 -19.92 -1.96
C GLY A 125 0.32 -18.42 -2.26
N LEU A 126 -0.45 -17.98 -3.26
CA LEU A 126 -0.46 -16.58 -3.70
C LEU A 126 -1.14 -15.67 -2.66
N THR A 127 -0.46 -14.61 -2.24
CA THR A 127 -0.99 -13.61 -1.29
C THR A 127 -0.78 -12.19 -1.80
N ILE A 128 -1.56 -11.24 -1.28
CA ILE A 128 -1.35 -9.81 -1.58
C ILE A 128 0.00 -9.37 -1.00
N ALA A 129 0.78 -8.64 -1.79
CA ALA A 129 2.19 -8.37 -1.55
C ALA A 129 2.48 -7.62 -0.24
N ASN A 130 1.57 -6.77 0.24
CA ASN A 130 1.76 -6.06 1.51
C ASN A 130 0.44 -5.59 2.15
N PRO A 131 0.47 -5.24 3.46
CA PRO A 131 -0.70 -4.73 4.18
C PRO A 131 -1.34 -3.48 3.55
N ILE A 132 -0.53 -2.56 3.00
CA ILE A 132 -1.06 -1.34 2.37
C ILE A 132 -1.96 -1.71 1.18
N TYR A 133 -1.55 -2.65 0.33
CA TYR A 133 -2.41 -3.12 -0.76
C TYR A 133 -3.64 -3.86 -0.27
N ARG A 134 -3.53 -4.69 0.77
CA ARG A 134 -4.69 -5.38 1.34
C ARG A 134 -5.79 -4.40 1.78
N GLU A 135 -5.37 -3.21 2.21
CA GLU A 135 -6.26 -2.12 2.60
C GLU A 135 -6.76 -1.28 1.41
N VAL A 136 -5.90 -1.03 0.43
CA VAL A 136 -6.20 -0.13 -0.68
C VAL A 136 -7.05 -0.81 -1.75
N LEU A 137 -6.77 -2.08 -2.08
CA LEU A 137 -7.44 -2.82 -3.14
C LEU A 137 -8.98 -2.90 -2.96
N PRO A 138 -9.52 -3.26 -1.77
CA PRO A 138 -10.97 -3.29 -1.56
C PRO A 138 -11.62 -1.91 -1.73
N ARG A 139 -10.98 -0.86 -1.20
CA ARG A 139 -11.49 0.53 -1.28
C ARG A 139 -11.57 1.03 -2.72
N MET A 140 -10.63 0.62 -3.56
CA MET A 140 -10.59 1.00 -4.98
C MET A 140 -11.62 0.23 -5.80
N LEU A 141 -11.80 -1.06 -5.54
CA LEU A 141 -12.83 -1.87 -6.18
C LEU A 141 -14.24 -1.39 -5.82
N ALA A 142 -14.47 -0.96 -4.58
CA ALA A 142 -15.75 -0.39 -4.13
C ALA A 142 -16.05 1.00 -4.73
N PHE A 143 -15.03 1.77 -5.09
CA PHE A 143 -15.20 3.13 -5.61
C PHE A 143 -15.87 3.18 -6.99
N THR A 144 -15.55 2.25 -7.88
CA THR A 144 -16.09 2.27 -9.26
C THR A 144 -17.61 2.04 -9.28
N PRO A 145 -18.16 1.04 -8.54
CA PRO A 145 -19.60 0.90 -8.33
C PRO A 145 -20.24 2.12 -7.64
N GLN A 146 -19.60 2.67 -6.59
CA GLN A 146 -20.15 3.80 -5.84
C GLN A 146 -20.24 5.09 -6.67
N ALA A 147 -19.24 5.37 -7.52
CA ALA A 147 -19.27 6.52 -8.42
C ALA A 147 -20.30 6.37 -9.55
N SER A 148 -20.77 5.16 -9.82
CA SER A 148 -21.76 4.84 -10.86
C SER A 148 -23.21 4.84 -10.33
N LEU A 149 -23.42 4.96 -9.01
CA LEU A 149 -24.75 5.05 -8.42
C LEU A 149 -25.32 6.46 -8.67
N PRO A 150 -26.48 6.60 -9.34
CA PRO A 150 -27.15 7.90 -9.42
C PRO A 150 -27.53 8.34 -8.01
N GLN A 151 -27.33 9.63 -7.69
CA GLN A 151 -27.87 10.20 -6.45
C GLN A 151 -29.40 10.14 -6.52
N ILE A 152 -30.00 9.20 -5.81
CA ILE A 152 -31.45 9.16 -5.61
C ILE A 152 -31.73 10.06 -4.41
N ALA A 153 -32.08 11.32 -4.68
CA ALA A 153 -32.67 12.18 -3.65
C ALA A 153 -34.09 11.69 -3.34
N PRO A 154 -34.45 11.43 -2.07
CA PRO A 154 -35.85 11.18 -1.73
C PRO A 154 -36.66 12.45 -1.98
N THR A 155 -37.82 12.31 -2.63
CA THR A 155 -38.81 13.37 -2.87
C THR A 155 -39.75 13.47 -1.68
#